data_AF-A0AAW2UJ50-F1
#
_entry.id   AF-A0AAW2UJ50-F1
#
_cell.length_a   1.000
_cell.length_b   1.000
_cell.length_c   1.000
_cell.angle_alpha   90.00
_cell.angle_beta   90.00
_cell.angle_gamma   90.00
#
_symmetry.space_group_name_H-M   'P 1'
#
loop_
_entity.id
_entity.type
_entity.pdbx_description
1 polymer ?
#
loop_
_entity_poly.entity_id
_entity_poly.type
_entity_poly.pdbx_seq_one_letter_code
_entity_poly.pdbx_strand_id
1 'polypeptide(L)'
;MSERSPIAWNSMFAGYVRSGYWAQVVSLFQNMLKMGVEFNEVTLITVLTACGKLGDLEMGNWIYEYVVANGLMGNDNLITSLVDMYAKCGCVDTARSLFDNMSTRDVVAWSAMISGYSHSNRCKEALALFHDMQKANVEPNEVTMVSVLSSCAFLGALQTGKWVHSYIKKKNLKLTINLETTLVDFYAKCGCPDRAIEVFKEARYKNVWTWTALIQGLASNGRGKSALEFFNMMRQENVEPNDVTFIGVLGACSHAGLVGEGRGYFISMSRDFGIEPTIEHYGCVVDMFGRAGMIEEAYEFIKNMPIKPNAVIWRTLLASCRVHKHVEIGEEALKHALRFEPAHSGDYILLSNLYASVGRSEDAARLTDEMKRLGIKKSPGCSYIELDGFIHEFLAEDDKHPESQEIYNAIENMMAQIKLAGYVPDKAQARLEAEEDDREASVSHHSEKLAIAFGLIRTSPGATIRVTKNLRICTDCHNAARVISKVFCREIVVRDRSRFHHFKDGSCSCNDFW
;
A
#
# COMPACT_ATOMS: atom_id res chain seq x y z
N MET A 1 -11.34 -37.45 -40.26
CA MET A 1 -10.83 -36.07 -40.04
C MET A 1 -9.34 -36.19 -39.81
N SER A 2 -8.52 -35.58 -40.65
CA SER A 2 -7.06 -35.76 -40.67
C SER A 2 -6.43 -35.47 -39.29
N GLU A 3 -5.60 -36.39 -38.81
CA GLU A 3 -4.72 -36.17 -37.65
C GLU A 3 -3.95 -34.86 -37.84
N ARG A 4 -4.30 -33.84 -37.06
CA ARG A 4 -3.53 -32.60 -37.03
C ARG A 4 -2.23 -32.89 -36.29
N SER A 5 -1.09 -32.68 -36.94
CA SER A 5 0.22 -32.86 -36.30
C SER A 5 0.36 -31.95 -35.07
N PRO A 6 1.17 -32.30 -34.07
CA PRO A 6 1.45 -31.46 -32.90
C PRO A 6 1.88 -30.01 -33.27
N ILE A 7 2.51 -29.84 -34.45
CA ILE A 7 2.90 -28.54 -35.01
C ILE A 7 1.68 -27.66 -35.32
N ALA A 8 0.60 -28.25 -35.85
CA ALA A 8 -0.63 -27.51 -36.14
C ALA A 8 -1.32 -27.04 -34.86
N TRP A 9 -1.29 -27.84 -33.79
CA TRP A 9 -1.81 -27.46 -32.48
C TRP A 9 -0.99 -26.32 -31.85
N ASN A 10 0.33 -26.44 -31.84
CA ASN A 10 1.22 -25.38 -31.34
C ASN A 10 1.07 -24.06 -32.13
N SER A 11 0.77 -24.14 -33.43
CA SER A 11 0.45 -22.96 -34.25
C SER A 11 -0.86 -22.29 -33.82
N MET A 12 -1.90 -23.08 -33.52
CA MET A 12 -3.17 -22.55 -33.01
C MET A 12 -3.00 -21.93 -31.61
N PHE A 13 -2.27 -22.59 -30.71
CA PHE A 13 -1.92 -22.03 -29.41
C PHE A 13 -1.22 -20.68 -29.56
N ALA A 14 -0.19 -20.59 -30.41
CA ALA A 14 0.52 -19.34 -30.66
C ALA A 14 -0.39 -18.22 -31.22
N GLY A 15 -1.39 -18.56 -32.02
CA GLY A 15 -2.39 -17.61 -32.52
C GLY A 15 -3.28 -17.05 -31.41
N TYR A 16 -3.79 -17.92 -30.53
CA TYR A 16 -4.60 -17.50 -29.39
C TYR A 16 -3.78 -16.69 -28.37
N VAL A 17 -2.55 -17.11 -28.08
CA VAL A 17 -1.62 -16.38 -27.19
C VAL A 17 -1.34 -14.97 -27.72
N ARG A 18 -1.03 -14.82 -29.02
CA ARG A 18 -0.81 -13.51 -29.64
C ARG A 18 -2.03 -12.59 -29.56
N SER A 19 -3.22 -13.18 -29.54
CA SER A 19 -4.49 -12.45 -29.47
C SER A 19 -4.98 -12.24 -28.03
N GLY A 20 -4.24 -12.73 -27.02
CA GLY A 20 -4.64 -12.63 -25.60
C GLY A 20 -5.82 -13.51 -25.20
N TYR A 21 -6.17 -14.50 -26.01
CA TYR A 21 -7.31 -15.40 -25.80
C TYR A 21 -6.94 -16.60 -24.92
N TRP A 22 -6.64 -16.32 -23.65
CA TRP A 22 -6.12 -17.32 -22.69
C TRP A 22 -7.12 -18.45 -22.39
N ALA A 23 -8.41 -18.15 -22.27
CA ALA A 23 -9.43 -19.17 -22.02
C ALA A 23 -9.52 -20.18 -23.17
N GLN A 24 -9.34 -19.69 -24.40
CA GLN A 24 -9.31 -20.51 -25.60
C GLN A 24 -8.05 -21.38 -25.66
N VAL A 25 -6.91 -20.92 -25.12
CA VAL A 25 -5.71 -21.76 -24.94
C VAL A 25 -6.03 -22.94 -24.03
N VAL A 26 -6.60 -22.71 -22.85
CA VAL A 26 -6.93 -23.81 -21.92
C VAL A 26 -7.98 -24.76 -22.53
N SER A 27 -9.03 -24.23 -23.16
CA SER A 27 -10.05 -25.05 -23.83
C SER A 27 -9.48 -25.88 -24.98
N LEU A 28 -8.56 -25.32 -25.77
CA LEU A 28 -7.89 -26.02 -26.85
C LEU A 28 -7.04 -27.18 -26.31
N PHE A 29 -6.35 -26.99 -25.19
CA PHE A 29 -5.59 -28.05 -24.54
C PHE A 29 -6.48 -29.17 -23.99
N GLN A 30 -7.60 -28.84 -23.34
CA GLN A 30 -8.58 -29.84 -22.90
C GLN A 30 -9.11 -30.68 -24.07
N ASN A 31 -9.34 -30.07 -25.24
CA ASN A 31 -9.74 -30.79 -26.43
C ASN A 31 -8.61 -31.68 -26.97
N MET A 32 -7.36 -31.21 -26.93
CA MET A 32 -6.18 -31.99 -27.30
C MET A 32 -6.05 -33.26 -26.43
N LEU A 33 -6.23 -33.12 -25.11
CA LEU A 33 -6.25 -34.24 -24.16
C LEU A 33 -7.38 -35.24 -24.47
N LYS A 34 -8.61 -34.76 -24.72
CA LYS A 34 -9.76 -35.62 -25.07
C LYS A 34 -9.56 -36.39 -26.38
N MET A 35 -8.83 -35.81 -27.32
CA MET A 35 -8.52 -36.42 -28.61
C MET A 35 -7.30 -37.36 -28.54
N GLY A 36 -6.63 -37.47 -27.39
CA GLY A 36 -5.44 -38.32 -27.23
C GLY A 36 -4.25 -37.87 -28.08
N VAL A 37 -4.19 -36.59 -28.44
CA VAL A 37 -3.09 -36.06 -29.27
C VAL A 37 -1.87 -35.81 -28.39
N GLU A 38 -0.70 -36.27 -28.85
CA GLU A 38 0.58 -36.03 -28.15
C GLU A 38 0.93 -34.54 -28.08
N PHE A 39 1.38 -34.09 -26.90
CA PHE A 39 1.86 -32.74 -26.63
C PHE A 39 3.28 -32.79 -26.08
N ASN A 40 3.96 -31.64 -26.10
CA ASN A 40 5.32 -31.51 -25.60
C ASN A 40 5.44 -30.39 -24.57
N GLU A 41 6.65 -30.19 -24.06
CA GLU A 41 6.98 -29.19 -23.04
C GLU A 41 6.60 -27.77 -23.46
N VAL A 42 6.72 -27.43 -24.76
CA VAL A 42 6.32 -26.11 -25.30
C VAL A 42 4.80 -25.92 -25.16
N THR A 43 4.02 -26.96 -25.42
CA THR A 43 2.57 -26.95 -25.19
C THR A 43 2.28 -26.71 -23.70
N LEU A 44 2.94 -27.44 -22.80
CA LEU A 44 2.74 -27.29 -21.36
C LEU A 44 3.09 -25.89 -20.86
N ILE A 45 4.22 -25.32 -21.27
CA ILE A 45 4.64 -23.94 -20.95
C ILE A 45 3.58 -22.93 -21.43
N THR A 46 3.06 -23.13 -22.63
CA THR A 46 2.03 -22.25 -23.21
C THR A 46 0.73 -22.30 -22.40
N VAL A 47 0.30 -23.49 -21.99
CA VAL A 47 -0.92 -23.67 -21.19
C VAL A 47 -0.72 -23.14 -19.77
N LEU A 48 0.43 -23.39 -19.14
CA LEU A 48 0.77 -22.81 -17.83
C LEU A 48 0.75 -21.28 -17.84
N THR A 49 1.24 -20.67 -18.92
CA THR A 49 1.14 -19.22 -19.11
C THR A 49 -0.32 -18.76 -19.13
N ALA A 50 -1.20 -19.49 -19.82
CA ALA A 50 -2.64 -19.19 -19.82
C ALA A 50 -3.28 -19.42 -18.44
N CYS A 51 -2.93 -20.49 -17.73
CA CYS A 51 -3.40 -20.76 -16.38
C CYS A 51 -3.05 -19.61 -15.43
N GLY A 52 -1.80 -19.15 -15.43
CA GLY A 52 -1.37 -18.02 -14.60
C GLY A 52 -2.09 -16.71 -14.96
N LYS A 53 -2.47 -16.50 -16.23
CA LYS A 53 -3.25 -15.32 -16.65
C LYS A 53 -4.73 -15.40 -16.25
N LEU A 54 -5.28 -16.60 -16.11
CA LEU A 54 -6.67 -16.84 -15.75
C LEU A 54 -6.88 -17.10 -14.25
N GLY A 55 -5.81 -17.39 -13.50
CA GLY A 55 -5.92 -17.93 -12.14
C GLY A 55 -6.41 -19.38 -12.12
N ASP A 56 -6.23 -20.14 -13.20
CA ASP A 56 -6.68 -21.53 -13.32
C ASP A 56 -5.71 -22.48 -12.62
N LEU A 57 -5.86 -22.56 -11.29
CA LEU A 57 -5.03 -23.40 -10.43
C LEU A 57 -5.31 -24.90 -10.65
N GLU A 58 -6.52 -25.28 -11.07
CA GLU A 58 -6.87 -26.68 -11.31
C GLU A 58 -6.07 -27.26 -12.47
N MET A 59 -6.10 -26.60 -13.63
CA MET A 59 -5.29 -27.02 -14.78
C MET A 59 -3.79 -26.90 -14.48
N GLY A 60 -3.38 -25.85 -13.74
CA GLY A 60 -1.99 -25.70 -13.31
C GLY A 60 -1.49 -26.87 -12.46
N ASN A 61 -2.28 -27.32 -11.48
CA ASN A 61 -1.98 -28.48 -10.65
C ASN A 61 -1.94 -29.79 -11.46
N TRP A 62 -2.88 -29.96 -12.39
CA TRP A 62 -2.87 -31.13 -13.27
C TRP A 62 -1.57 -31.20 -14.09
N ILE A 63 -1.10 -30.08 -14.64
CA ILE A 63 0.18 -30.03 -15.36
C ILE A 63 1.34 -30.32 -14.41
N TYR A 64 1.34 -29.77 -13.20
CA TYR A 64 2.38 -30.07 -12.20
C TYR A 64 2.47 -31.58 -11.90
N GLU A 65 1.35 -32.24 -11.64
CA GLU A 65 1.30 -33.68 -11.41
C GLU A 65 1.82 -34.48 -12.62
N TYR A 66 1.45 -34.07 -13.84
CA TYR A 66 1.98 -34.65 -15.07
C TYR A 66 3.51 -34.51 -15.17
N VAL A 67 4.06 -33.33 -14.85
CA VAL A 67 5.50 -33.07 -14.87
C VAL A 67 6.24 -33.97 -13.89
N VAL A 68 5.70 -34.14 -12.68
CA VAL A 68 6.28 -35.03 -11.66
C VAL A 68 6.22 -36.50 -12.11
N ALA A 69 5.05 -36.96 -12.56
CA ALA A 69 4.82 -38.35 -12.95
C ALA A 69 5.69 -38.80 -14.14
N ASN A 70 6.05 -37.88 -15.03
CA ASN A 70 6.86 -38.16 -16.22
C ASN A 70 8.35 -37.80 -16.04
N GLY A 71 8.79 -37.44 -14.82
CA GLY A 71 10.20 -37.14 -14.55
C GLY A 71 10.72 -35.87 -15.23
N LEU A 72 9.82 -34.95 -15.59
CA LEU A 72 10.14 -33.70 -16.30
C LEU A 72 10.60 -32.57 -15.36
N MET A 73 10.79 -32.85 -14.08
CA MET A 73 11.21 -31.87 -13.06
C MET A 73 12.63 -31.31 -13.29
N GLY A 74 13.44 -31.95 -14.15
CA GLY A 74 14.75 -31.46 -14.56
C GLY A 74 14.72 -30.37 -15.65
N ASN A 75 13.54 -30.01 -16.17
CA ASN A 75 13.41 -28.99 -17.21
C ASN A 75 13.22 -27.59 -16.58
N ASP A 76 14.30 -26.81 -16.52
CA ASP A 76 14.32 -25.49 -15.89
C ASP A 76 13.27 -24.51 -16.48
N ASN A 77 13.00 -24.56 -17.79
CA ASN A 77 12.00 -23.69 -18.43
C ASN A 77 10.57 -24.04 -17.97
N LEU A 78 10.30 -25.33 -17.82
CA LEU A 78 8.99 -25.83 -17.37
C LEU A 78 8.77 -25.52 -15.89
N ILE A 79 9.80 -25.70 -15.05
CA ILE A 79 9.75 -25.31 -13.63
C ILE A 79 9.58 -23.80 -13.49
N THR A 80 10.28 -23.00 -14.28
CA THR A 80 10.11 -21.54 -14.31
C THR A 80 8.67 -21.13 -14.64
N SER A 81 8.05 -21.83 -15.59
CA SER A 81 6.65 -21.60 -15.98
C SER A 81 5.66 -22.02 -14.87
N LEU A 82 5.96 -23.09 -14.13
CA LEU A 82 5.19 -23.50 -12.96
C LEU A 82 5.30 -22.49 -11.81
N VAL A 83 6.51 -21.96 -11.55
CA VAL A 83 6.74 -20.90 -10.56
C VAL A 83 5.90 -19.67 -10.91
N ASP A 84 5.95 -19.21 -12.16
CA ASP A 84 5.16 -18.06 -12.63
C ASP A 84 3.64 -18.30 -12.52
N MET A 85 3.17 -19.51 -12.88
CA MET A 85 1.76 -19.89 -12.77
C MET A 85 1.29 -19.88 -11.30
N TYR A 86 1.99 -20.58 -10.41
CA TYR A 86 1.61 -20.63 -8.99
C TYR A 86 1.68 -19.24 -8.33
N ALA A 87 2.70 -18.43 -8.66
CA ALA A 87 2.82 -17.07 -8.18
C ALA A 87 1.62 -16.20 -8.58
N LYS A 88 1.20 -16.26 -9.84
CA LYS A 88 0.04 -15.49 -10.35
C LYS A 88 -1.30 -16.00 -9.83
N CYS A 89 -1.40 -17.29 -9.53
CA CYS A 89 -2.58 -17.88 -8.87
C CYS A 89 -2.63 -17.60 -7.35
N GLY A 90 -1.67 -16.86 -6.79
CA GLY A 90 -1.62 -16.52 -5.37
C GLY A 90 -1.05 -17.62 -4.46
N CYS A 91 -0.62 -18.75 -5.01
CA CYS A 91 0.03 -19.85 -4.30
C CYS A 91 1.54 -19.62 -4.19
N VAL A 92 1.93 -18.48 -3.62
CA VAL A 92 3.33 -18.00 -3.62
C VAL A 92 4.28 -18.91 -2.84
N ASP A 93 3.81 -19.59 -1.79
CA ASP A 93 4.64 -20.54 -1.04
C ASP A 93 4.98 -21.80 -1.86
N THR A 94 4.03 -22.29 -2.66
CA THR A 94 4.28 -23.39 -3.62
C THR A 94 5.25 -22.95 -4.70
N ALA A 95 5.06 -21.76 -5.26
CA ALA A 95 5.99 -21.16 -6.21
C ALA A 95 7.40 -21.04 -5.60
N ARG A 96 7.49 -20.64 -4.32
CA ARG A 96 8.76 -20.52 -3.61
C ARG A 96 9.46 -21.86 -3.45
N SER A 97 8.72 -22.90 -3.04
CA SER A 97 9.28 -24.26 -2.92
C SER A 97 9.87 -24.74 -4.25
N LEU A 98 9.17 -24.52 -5.37
CA LEU A 98 9.68 -24.88 -6.69
C LEU A 98 10.94 -24.09 -7.04
N PHE A 99 10.93 -22.78 -6.81
CA PHE A 99 12.07 -21.89 -7.04
C PHE A 99 13.30 -22.31 -6.24
N ASP A 100 13.13 -22.69 -4.98
CA ASP A 100 14.22 -23.13 -4.11
C ASP A 100 14.87 -24.43 -4.59
N ASN A 101 14.08 -25.34 -5.16
CA ASN A 101 14.55 -26.62 -5.69
C ASN A 101 15.19 -26.53 -7.09
N MET A 102 15.19 -25.37 -7.74
CA MET A 102 15.86 -25.19 -9.04
C MET A 102 17.39 -25.25 -8.89
N SER A 103 18.05 -25.99 -9.78
CA SER A 103 19.51 -26.09 -9.81
C SER A 103 20.17 -24.82 -10.35
N THR A 104 19.57 -24.22 -11.37
CA THR A 104 19.95 -22.92 -11.93
C THR A 104 18.72 -22.04 -12.05
N ARG A 105 18.87 -20.76 -11.73
CA ARG A 105 17.76 -19.80 -11.71
C ARG A 105 18.09 -18.66 -12.67
N ASP A 106 17.38 -18.61 -13.78
CA ASP A 106 17.53 -17.56 -14.76
C ASP A 106 16.77 -16.28 -14.36
N VAL A 107 16.97 -15.21 -15.12
CA VAL A 107 16.32 -13.92 -14.86
C VAL A 107 14.79 -14.02 -14.85
N VAL A 108 14.20 -14.97 -15.57
CA VAL A 108 12.74 -15.16 -15.66
C VAL A 108 12.23 -15.77 -14.36
N ALA A 109 12.88 -16.82 -13.84
CA ALA A 109 12.53 -17.44 -12.56
C ALA A 109 12.64 -16.45 -11.38
N TRP A 110 13.74 -15.68 -11.33
CA TRP A 110 13.92 -14.62 -10.32
C TRP A 110 12.81 -13.58 -10.42
N SER A 111 12.52 -13.09 -11.64
CA SER A 111 11.50 -12.07 -11.86
C SER A 111 10.09 -12.55 -11.50
N ALA A 112 9.75 -13.79 -11.85
CA ALA A 112 8.46 -14.40 -11.54
C ALA A 112 8.25 -14.51 -10.02
N MET A 113 9.27 -14.96 -9.29
CA MET A 113 9.19 -15.10 -7.84
C MET A 113 9.12 -13.74 -7.12
N ILE A 114 9.95 -12.76 -7.52
CA ILE A 114 9.92 -11.39 -6.97
C ILE A 114 8.56 -10.74 -7.24
N SER A 115 8.03 -10.90 -8.46
CA SER A 115 6.72 -10.38 -8.83
C SER A 115 5.60 -11.07 -8.05
N GLY A 116 5.68 -12.39 -7.84
CA GLY A 116 4.75 -13.14 -7.00
C GLY A 116 4.68 -12.61 -5.57
N TYR A 117 5.84 -12.42 -4.93
CA TYR A 117 5.88 -11.81 -3.60
C TYR A 117 5.29 -10.39 -3.59
N SER A 118 5.62 -9.56 -4.58
CA SER A 118 5.08 -8.20 -4.68
C SER A 118 3.56 -8.19 -4.82
N HIS A 119 2.97 -9.07 -5.65
CA HIS A 119 1.51 -9.13 -5.85
C HIS A 119 0.76 -9.71 -4.65
N SER A 120 1.39 -10.58 -3.86
CA SER A 120 0.81 -11.11 -2.62
C SER A 120 1.05 -10.25 -1.39
N ASN A 121 1.42 -8.97 -1.57
CA ASN A 121 1.74 -8.02 -0.49
C ASN A 121 2.89 -8.45 0.43
N ARG A 122 3.72 -9.40 0.00
CA ARG A 122 4.93 -9.91 0.68
C ARG A 122 6.16 -9.11 0.25
N CYS A 123 6.05 -7.78 0.38
CA CYS A 123 7.02 -6.84 -0.19
C CYS A 123 8.41 -6.98 0.44
N LYS A 124 8.50 -7.36 1.72
CA LYS A 124 9.79 -7.55 2.40
C LYS A 124 10.55 -8.73 1.77
N GLU A 125 9.86 -9.84 1.54
CA GLU A 125 10.43 -11.02 0.88
C GLU A 125 10.80 -10.72 -0.57
N ALA A 126 10.03 -9.89 -1.28
CA ALA A 126 10.39 -9.44 -2.63
C ALA A 126 11.73 -8.67 -2.65
N LEU A 127 11.94 -7.74 -1.72
CA LEU A 127 13.19 -6.97 -1.63
C LEU A 127 14.37 -7.83 -1.16
N ALA A 128 14.15 -8.73 -0.20
CA ALA A 128 15.17 -9.68 0.22
C ALA A 128 15.61 -10.59 -0.94
N LEU A 129 14.65 -11.10 -1.73
CA LEU A 129 14.96 -11.93 -2.88
C LEU A 129 15.66 -11.16 -4.00
N PHE A 130 15.32 -9.89 -4.19
CA PHE A 130 16.04 -9.02 -5.11
C PHE A 130 17.51 -8.83 -4.70
N HIS A 131 17.79 -8.69 -3.41
CA HIS A 131 19.15 -8.62 -2.91
C HIS A 131 19.92 -9.94 -3.14
N ASP A 132 19.25 -11.10 -3.00
CA ASP A 132 19.85 -12.39 -3.33
C ASP A 132 20.10 -12.55 -4.85
N MET A 133 19.21 -12.02 -5.69
CA MET A 133 19.42 -11.95 -7.15
C MET A 133 20.68 -11.14 -7.50
N GLN A 134 20.88 -10.00 -6.83
CA GLN A 134 22.08 -9.16 -7.00
C GLN A 134 23.35 -9.91 -6.55
N LYS A 135 23.32 -10.60 -5.41
CA LYS A 135 24.45 -11.43 -4.93
C LYS A 135 24.78 -12.58 -5.89
N ALA A 136 23.75 -13.15 -6.53
CA ALA A 136 23.91 -14.16 -7.56
C ALA A 136 24.42 -13.61 -8.90
N ASN A 137 24.68 -12.30 -9.01
CA ASN A 137 25.09 -11.59 -10.22
C ASN A 137 24.13 -11.80 -11.41
N VAL A 138 22.84 -12.01 -11.15
CA VAL A 138 21.82 -12.11 -12.19
C VAL A 138 21.30 -10.72 -12.49
N GLU A 139 21.40 -10.28 -13.75
CA GLU A 139 20.95 -8.92 -14.11
C GLU A 139 19.42 -8.80 -14.10
N PRO A 140 18.84 -7.87 -13.32
CA PRO A 140 17.40 -7.64 -13.29
C PRO A 140 16.87 -7.07 -14.61
N ASN A 141 15.69 -7.53 -15.00
CA ASN A 141 14.97 -7.03 -16.17
C ASN A 141 13.88 -6.01 -15.76
N GLU A 142 13.14 -5.48 -16.73
CA GLU A 142 12.08 -4.49 -16.49
C GLU A 142 11.00 -5.00 -15.53
N VAL A 143 10.59 -6.27 -15.65
CA VAL A 143 9.57 -6.89 -14.77
C VAL A 143 10.08 -6.94 -13.33
N THR A 144 11.37 -7.28 -13.14
CA THR A 144 12.01 -7.20 -11.83
C THR A 144 11.96 -5.76 -11.30
N MET A 145 12.34 -4.76 -12.11
CA MET A 145 12.38 -3.37 -11.66
C MET A 145 11.03 -2.83 -11.24
N VAL A 146 9.98 -3.09 -12.02
CA VAL A 146 8.61 -2.67 -11.69
C VAL A 146 8.16 -3.30 -10.37
N SER A 147 8.40 -4.60 -10.19
CA SER A 147 8.01 -5.32 -8.98
C SER A 147 8.76 -4.82 -7.74
N VAL A 148 10.08 -4.59 -7.87
CA VAL A 148 10.93 -4.06 -6.79
C VAL A 148 10.53 -2.63 -6.44
N LEU A 149 10.36 -1.74 -7.42
CA LEU A 149 9.93 -0.36 -7.18
C LEU A 149 8.55 -0.30 -6.53
N SER A 150 7.62 -1.18 -6.92
CA SER A 150 6.30 -1.28 -6.29
C SER A 150 6.38 -1.74 -4.84
N SER A 151 7.25 -2.72 -4.55
CA SER A 151 7.54 -3.17 -3.18
C SER A 151 8.21 -2.06 -2.35
N CYS A 152 9.14 -1.30 -2.94
CA CYS A 152 9.75 -0.13 -2.33
C CYS A 152 8.70 0.95 -2.04
N ALA A 153 7.81 1.23 -2.99
CA ALA A 153 6.72 2.17 -2.83
C ALA A 153 5.77 1.75 -1.70
N PHE A 154 5.50 0.45 -1.52
CA PHE A 154 4.66 -0.04 -0.43
C PHE A 154 5.34 0.14 0.94
N LEU A 155 6.61 -0.25 1.06
CA LEU A 155 7.37 -0.22 2.32
C LEU A 155 7.94 1.16 2.67
N GLY A 156 7.99 2.08 1.70
CA GLY A 156 8.72 3.35 1.84
C GLY A 156 10.23 3.21 1.69
N ALA A 157 10.71 2.17 0.98
CA ALA A 157 12.13 1.83 0.80
C ALA A 157 12.82 2.72 -0.27
N LEU A 158 13.05 3.98 0.07
CA LEU A 158 13.60 5.00 -0.81
C LEU A 158 15.05 4.71 -1.30
N GLN A 159 15.92 4.17 -0.45
CA GLN A 159 17.32 3.90 -0.78
C GLN A 159 17.41 2.81 -1.86
N THR A 160 16.73 1.69 -1.64
CA THR A 160 16.65 0.58 -2.61
C THR A 160 16.05 1.05 -3.93
N GLY A 161 14.95 1.79 -3.92
CA GLY A 161 14.36 2.29 -5.16
C GLY A 161 15.21 3.36 -5.87
N LYS A 162 15.98 4.18 -5.15
CA LYS A 162 16.98 5.09 -5.75
C LYS A 162 18.12 4.32 -6.41
N TRP A 163 18.57 3.21 -5.81
CA TRP A 163 19.54 2.32 -6.44
C TRP A 163 18.99 1.77 -7.76
N VAL A 164 17.75 1.28 -7.75
CA VAL A 164 17.07 0.77 -8.96
C VAL A 164 16.97 1.84 -10.04
N HIS A 165 16.53 3.05 -9.70
CA HIS A 165 16.45 4.15 -10.65
C HIS A 165 17.83 4.52 -11.23
N SER A 166 18.87 4.52 -10.39
CA SER A 166 20.26 4.78 -10.83
C SER A 166 20.77 3.66 -11.75
N TYR A 167 20.44 2.40 -11.45
CA TYR A 167 20.77 1.25 -12.29
C TYR A 167 20.10 1.36 -13.66
N ILE A 168 18.81 1.69 -13.71
CA ILE A 168 18.05 1.89 -14.95
C ILE A 168 18.72 2.96 -15.83
N LYS A 169 19.12 4.10 -15.24
CA LYS A 169 19.85 5.17 -15.95
C LYS A 169 21.22 4.69 -16.43
N LYS A 170 22.02 4.04 -15.57
CA LYS A 170 23.37 3.56 -15.92
C LYS A 170 23.38 2.52 -17.04
N LYS A 171 22.39 1.62 -17.07
CA LYS A 171 22.26 0.57 -18.08
C LYS A 171 21.58 1.02 -19.36
N ASN A 172 21.15 2.29 -19.45
CA ASN A 172 20.38 2.84 -20.57
C ASN A 172 19.18 1.95 -20.96
N LEU A 173 18.49 1.40 -19.95
CA LEU A 173 17.32 0.56 -20.20
C LEU A 173 16.23 1.42 -20.86
N LYS A 174 15.61 0.88 -21.90
CA LYS A 174 14.49 1.55 -22.56
C LYS A 174 13.33 1.62 -21.58
N LEU A 175 13.05 2.82 -21.11
CA LEU A 175 11.91 3.09 -20.24
C LEU A 175 10.61 2.88 -21.03
N THR A 176 9.80 1.93 -20.57
CA THR A 176 8.41 1.83 -21.00
C THR A 176 7.56 2.79 -20.18
N ILE A 177 6.36 3.09 -20.67
CA ILE A 177 5.40 3.94 -19.96
C ILE A 177 5.06 3.36 -18.58
N ASN A 178 5.04 2.02 -18.46
CA ASN A 178 4.81 1.34 -17.20
C ASN A 178 5.94 1.63 -16.21
N LEU A 179 7.19 1.45 -16.62
CA LEU A 179 8.34 1.72 -15.75
C LEU A 179 8.46 3.21 -15.37
N GLU A 180 8.18 4.13 -16.31
CA GLU A 180 8.13 5.58 -16.02
C GLU A 180 7.04 5.90 -14.98
N THR A 181 5.84 5.34 -15.14
CA THR A 181 4.72 5.52 -14.20
C THR A 181 5.05 4.94 -12.83
N THR A 182 5.67 3.76 -12.76
CA THR A 182 6.10 3.14 -11.50
C THR A 182 7.16 3.98 -10.78
N LEU A 183 8.08 4.63 -11.50
CA LEU A 183 9.06 5.53 -10.88
C LEU A 183 8.41 6.77 -10.27
N VAL A 184 7.41 7.36 -10.94
CA VAL A 184 6.62 8.49 -10.40
C VAL A 184 5.88 8.06 -9.13
N ASP A 185 5.17 6.93 -9.19
CA ASP A 185 4.45 6.37 -8.04
C ASP A 185 5.38 6.06 -6.87
N PHE A 186 6.54 5.45 -7.14
CA PHE A 186 7.57 5.16 -6.14
C PHE A 186 8.03 6.41 -5.39
N TYR A 187 8.47 7.45 -6.10
CA TYR A 187 8.96 8.66 -5.43
C TYR A 187 7.86 9.35 -4.62
N ALA A 188 6.63 9.39 -5.14
CA ALA A 188 5.51 9.94 -4.41
C ALA A 188 5.20 9.14 -3.13
N LYS A 189 5.15 7.81 -3.23
CA LYS A 189 4.87 6.87 -2.12
C LYS A 189 6.05 6.67 -1.16
N CYS A 190 7.21 7.22 -1.47
CA CYS A 190 8.35 7.34 -0.55
C CYS A 190 8.52 8.76 0.03
N GLY A 191 7.48 9.61 -0.08
CA GLY A 191 7.48 10.95 0.51
C GLY A 191 8.46 11.90 -0.16
N CYS A 192 8.72 11.74 -1.47
CA CYS A 192 9.60 12.59 -2.27
C CYS A 192 8.86 13.22 -3.45
N PRO A 193 7.82 14.05 -3.21
CA PRO A 193 6.96 14.58 -4.27
C PRO A 193 7.73 15.41 -5.30
N ASP A 194 8.78 16.14 -4.91
CA ASP A 194 9.61 16.91 -5.85
C ASP A 194 10.35 16.01 -6.86
N ARG A 195 10.89 14.87 -6.39
CA ARG A 195 11.50 13.87 -7.28
C ARG A 195 10.47 13.19 -8.18
N ALA A 196 9.26 12.96 -7.69
CA ALA A 196 8.17 12.44 -8.51
C ALA A 196 7.83 13.41 -9.66
N ILE A 197 7.79 14.73 -9.38
CA ILE A 197 7.60 15.76 -10.41
C ILE A 197 8.77 15.79 -11.41
N GLU A 198 10.03 15.70 -10.94
CA GLU A 198 11.20 15.65 -11.82
C GLU A 198 11.11 14.47 -12.80
N VAL A 199 10.89 13.26 -12.29
CA VAL A 199 10.76 12.05 -13.12
C VAL A 199 9.58 12.15 -14.07
N PHE A 200 8.45 12.68 -13.61
CA PHE A 200 7.29 12.92 -14.46
C PHE A 200 7.62 13.85 -15.62
N LYS A 201 8.32 14.97 -15.36
CA LYS A 201 8.73 15.91 -16.41
C LYS A 201 9.69 15.27 -17.41
N GLU A 202 10.63 14.45 -16.94
CA GLU A 202 11.57 13.67 -17.76
C GLU A 202 10.90 12.58 -18.62
N ALA A 203 9.72 12.08 -18.22
CA ALA A 203 9.02 11.00 -18.91
C ALA A 203 8.67 11.37 -20.36
N ARG A 204 8.99 10.48 -21.30
CA ARG A 204 8.83 10.75 -22.75
C ARG A 204 7.38 10.76 -23.19
N TYR A 205 6.57 9.90 -22.59
CA TYR A 205 5.15 9.80 -22.88
C TYR A 205 4.37 9.70 -21.58
N LYS A 206 3.33 10.53 -21.44
CA LYS A 206 2.50 10.61 -20.24
C LYS A 206 1.09 10.22 -20.60
N ASN A 207 0.65 9.05 -20.14
CA ASN A 207 -0.74 8.63 -20.29
C ASN A 207 -1.55 9.00 -19.04
N VAL A 208 -2.85 8.71 -19.07
CA VAL A 208 -3.76 8.90 -17.93
C VAL A 208 -3.20 8.32 -16.62
N TRP A 209 -2.52 7.18 -16.67
CA TRP A 209 -1.93 6.52 -15.50
C TRP A 209 -0.76 7.32 -14.92
N THR A 210 0.14 7.83 -15.76
CA THR A 210 1.28 8.66 -15.33
C THR A 210 0.81 9.95 -14.65
N TRP A 211 -0.20 10.62 -15.22
CA TRP A 211 -0.83 11.81 -14.62
C TRP A 211 -1.53 11.49 -13.31
N THR A 212 -2.33 10.43 -13.29
CA THR A 212 -3.08 9.98 -12.11
C THR A 212 -2.15 9.66 -10.94
N ALA A 213 -1.06 8.92 -11.20
CA ALA A 213 -0.06 8.56 -10.19
C ALA A 213 0.56 9.82 -9.56
N LEU A 214 0.91 10.82 -10.37
CA LEU A 214 1.44 12.09 -9.86
C LEU A 214 0.40 12.86 -9.03
N ILE A 215 -0.83 13.00 -9.53
CA ILE A 215 -1.91 13.75 -8.86
C ILE A 215 -2.22 13.12 -7.48
N GLN A 216 -2.42 11.80 -7.42
CA GLN A 216 -2.64 11.08 -6.17
C GLN A 216 -1.42 11.16 -5.23
N GLY A 217 -0.22 11.07 -5.80
CA GLY A 217 1.03 11.24 -5.09
C GLY A 217 1.15 12.60 -4.40
N LEU A 218 0.83 13.67 -5.11
CA LEU A 218 0.84 15.03 -4.57
C LEU A 218 -0.26 15.24 -3.52
N ALA A 219 -1.47 14.73 -3.77
CA ALA A 219 -2.59 14.79 -2.85
C ALA A 219 -2.26 14.16 -1.49
N SER A 220 -1.79 12.90 -1.50
CA SER A 220 -1.39 12.17 -0.29
C SER A 220 -0.20 12.81 0.42
N ASN A 221 0.66 13.53 -0.29
CA ASN A 221 1.77 14.30 0.29
C ASN A 221 1.36 15.69 0.82
N GLY A 222 0.06 16.01 0.90
CA GLY A 222 -0.43 17.29 1.39
C GLY A 222 -0.24 18.44 0.42
N ARG A 223 0.16 18.19 -0.83
CA ARG A 223 0.31 19.20 -1.89
C ARG A 223 -0.94 19.30 -2.76
N GLY A 224 -2.10 19.47 -2.11
CA GLY A 224 -3.39 19.43 -2.78
C GLY A 224 -3.53 20.48 -3.90
N LYS A 225 -3.07 21.71 -3.67
CA LYS A 225 -3.07 22.76 -4.72
C LYS A 225 -2.25 22.36 -5.95
N SER A 226 -1.03 21.86 -5.75
CA SER A 226 -0.20 21.36 -6.85
C SER A 226 -0.86 20.17 -7.57
N ALA A 227 -1.53 19.28 -6.85
CA ALA A 227 -2.28 18.18 -7.48
C ALA A 227 -3.38 18.71 -8.44
N LEU A 228 -4.09 19.77 -8.04
CA LEU A 228 -5.09 20.43 -8.89
C LEU A 228 -4.48 21.19 -10.07
N GLU A 229 -3.29 21.79 -9.90
CA GLU A 229 -2.52 22.38 -11.01
C GLU A 229 -2.17 21.32 -12.06
N PHE A 230 -1.65 20.17 -11.65
CA PHE A 230 -1.35 19.06 -12.57
C PHE A 230 -2.60 18.46 -13.21
N PHE A 231 -3.74 18.41 -12.50
CA PHE A 231 -5.02 18.04 -13.09
C PHE A 231 -5.45 19.00 -14.20
N ASN A 232 -5.27 20.30 -14.01
CA ASN A 232 -5.57 21.29 -15.04
C ASN A 232 -4.60 21.20 -16.23
N MET A 233 -3.31 20.94 -15.99
CA MET A 233 -2.33 20.69 -17.05
C MET A 233 -2.67 19.44 -17.87
N MET A 234 -3.09 18.34 -17.21
CA MET A 234 -3.55 17.12 -17.86
C MET A 234 -4.67 17.41 -18.87
N ARG A 235 -5.63 18.26 -18.48
CA ARG A 235 -6.73 18.70 -19.36
C ARG A 235 -6.25 19.57 -20.51
N GLN A 236 -5.30 20.47 -20.28
CA GLN A 236 -4.70 21.32 -21.31
C GLN A 236 -3.93 20.51 -22.36
N GLU A 237 -3.34 19.38 -21.96
CA GLU A 237 -2.69 18.43 -22.86
C GLU A 237 -3.67 17.45 -23.53
N ASN A 238 -4.98 17.65 -23.37
CA ASN A 238 -6.05 16.80 -23.91
C ASN A 238 -5.94 15.33 -23.47
N VAL A 239 -5.41 15.08 -22.27
CA VAL A 239 -5.47 13.76 -21.64
C VAL A 239 -6.73 13.69 -20.80
N GLU A 240 -7.67 12.83 -21.19
CA GLU A 240 -8.94 12.69 -20.48
C GLU A 240 -8.75 12.06 -19.08
N PRO A 241 -9.23 12.71 -18.02
CA PRO A 241 -9.30 12.12 -16.69
C PRO A 241 -10.19 10.88 -16.67
N ASN A 242 -9.84 9.92 -15.83
CA ASN A 242 -10.70 8.77 -15.51
C ASN A 242 -11.21 8.84 -14.06
N ASP A 243 -12.02 7.86 -13.68
CA ASP A 243 -12.53 7.65 -12.32
C ASP A 243 -11.39 7.68 -11.28
N VAL A 244 -10.28 6.99 -11.53
CA VAL A 244 -9.13 6.96 -10.61
C VAL A 244 -8.46 8.34 -10.46
N THR A 245 -8.47 9.16 -11.51
CA THR A 245 -7.98 10.55 -11.48
C THR A 245 -8.81 11.40 -10.51
N PHE A 246 -10.14 11.27 -10.55
CA PHE A 246 -11.04 12.03 -9.69
C PHE A 246 -10.93 11.65 -8.21
N ILE A 247 -10.60 10.40 -7.89
CA ILE A 247 -10.22 10.02 -6.51
C ILE A 247 -9.03 10.87 -6.03
N GLY A 248 -8.01 11.06 -6.88
CA GLY A 248 -6.85 11.90 -6.57
C GLY A 248 -7.20 13.38 -6.39
N VAL A 249 -8.06 13.92 -7.26
CA VAL A 249 -8.54 15.32 -7.20
C VAL A 249 -9.38 15.57 -5.95
N LEU A 250 -10.33 14.68 -5.64
CA LEU A 250 -11.18 14.80 -4.45
C LEU A 250 -10.36 14.59 -3.17
N GLY A 251 -9.40 13.65 -3.17
CA GLY A 251 -8.44 13.48 -2.09
C GLY A 251 -7.57 14.72 -1.86
N ALA A 252 -7.11 15.38 -2.94
CA ALA A 252 -6.40 16.65 -2.86
C ALA A 252 -7.24 17.74 -2.19
N CYS A 253 -8.51 17.87 -2.58
CA CYS A 253 -9.45 18.81 -1.98
C CYS A 253 -9.70 18.49 -0.51
N SER A 254 -9.87 17.20 -0.18
CA SER A 254 -10.06 16.72 1.20
C SER A 254 -8.87 17.05 2.09
N HIS A 255 -7.63 16.81 1.64
CA HIS A 255 -6.44 17.09 2.44
C HIS A 255 -6.06 18.57 2.52
N ALA A 256 -6.52 19.39 1.57
CA ALA A 256 -6.27 20.83 1.52
C ALA A 256 -7.41 21.69 2.10
N GLY A 257 -8.52 21.07 2.51
CA GLY A 257 -9.69 21.78 3.04
C GLY A 257 -10.48 22.57 1.99
N LEU A 258 -10.37 22.21 0.70
CA LEU A 258 -11.01 22.91 -0.41
C LEU A 258 -12.43 22.36 -0.66
N VAL A 259 -13.31 22.47 0.34
CA VAL A 259 -14.65 21.85 0.31
C VAL A 259 -15.49 22.31 -0.88
N GLY A 260 -15.46 23.62 -1.19
CA GLY A 260 -16.21 24.19 -2.31
C GLY A 260 -15.75 23.66 -3.67
N GLU A 261 -14.44 23.66 -3.90
CA GLU A 261 -13.85 23.11 -5.13
C GLU A 261 -14.11 21.60 -5.25
N GLY A 262 -13.95 20.86 -4.16
CA GLY A 262 -14.20 19.42 -4.11
C GLY A 262 -15.63 19.04 -4.48
N ARG A 263 -16.63 19.78 -3.99
CA ARG A 263 -18.04 19.63 -4.43
C ARG A 263 -18.19 19.92 -5.92
N GLY A 264 -17.56 20.98 -6.41
CA GLY A 264 -17.55 21.33 -7.83
C GLY A 264 -16.98 20.21 -8.70
N TYR A 265 -15.85 19.63 -8.30
CA TYR A 265 -15.22 18.53 -9.02
C TYR A 265 -16.07 17.25 -8.99
N PHE A 266 -16.66 16.91 -7.85
CA PHE A 266 -17.54 15.75 -7.72
C PHE A 266 -18.73 15.82 -8.68
N ILE A 267 -19.35 17.00 -8.83
CA ILE A 267 -20.45 17.21 -9.78
C ILE A 267 -19.94 17.22 -11.23
N SER A 268 -18.80 17.86 -11.48
CA SER A 268 -18.22 17.95 -12.83
C SER A 268 -17.85 16.59 -13.40
N MET A 269 -17.46 15.63 -12.56
CA MET A 269 -17.09 14.28 -12.99
C MET A 269 -18.18 13.62 -13.83
N SER A 270 -19.44 13.66 -13.37
CA SER A 270 -20.56 13.11 -14.12
C SER A 270 -21.02 14.03 -15.24
N ARG A 271 -21.12 15.34 -14.96
CA ARG A 271 -21.67 16.33 -15.91
C ARG A 271 -20.78 16.56 -17.14
N ASP A 272 -19.47 16.70 -16.92
CA ASP A 272 -18.51 17.17 -17.92
C ASP A 272 -17.68 16.01 -18.51
N PHE A 273 -17.54 14.89 -17.79
CA PHE A 273 -16.72 13.74 -18.20
C PHE A 273 -17.52 12.43 -18.36
N GLY A 274 -18.81 12.40 -18.00
CA GLY A 274 -19.63 11.19 -18.08
C GLY A 274 -19.17 10.06 -17.16
N ILE A 275 -18.43 10.38 -16.10
CA ILE A 275 -17.91 9.42 -15.14
C ILE A 275 -18.91 9.29 -13.98
N GLU A 276 -19.41 8.06 -13.79
CA GLU A 276 -20.31 7.74 -12.69
C GLU A 276 -19.53 7.61 -11.36
N PRO A 277 -19.94 8.28 -10.28
CA PRO A 277 -19.24 8.21 -9.01
C PRO A 277 -19.26 6.79 -8.42
N THR A 278 -18.08 6.25 -8.15
CA THR A 278 -17.90 4.98 -7.42
C THR A 278 -17.87 5.19 -5.90
N ILE A 279 -17.89 4.10 -5.12
CA ILE A 279 -17.87 4.14 -3.65
C ILE A 279 -16.66 4.92 -3.10
N GLU A 280 -15.52 4.86 -3.78
CA GLU A 280 -14.30 5.58 -3.44
C GLU A 280 -14.50 7.10 -3.55
N HIS A 281 -15.20 7.58 -4.58
CA HIS A 281 -15.48 9.00 -4.77
C HIS A 281 -16.36 9.55 -3.64
N TYR A 282 -17.43 8.83 -3.28
CA TYR A 282 -18.26 9.19 -2.14
C TYR A 282 -17.45 9.20 -0.84
N GLY A 283 -16.56 8.22 -0.66
CA GLY A 283 -15.64 8.18 0.48
C GLY A 283 -14.76 9.43 0.59
N CYS A 284 -14.23 9.93 -0.52
CA CYS A 284 -13.46 11.18 -0.53
C CYS A 284 -14.30 12.41 -0.15
N VAL A 285 -15.55 12.49 -0.60
CA VAL A 285 -16.46 13.61 -0.24
C VAL A 285 -16.85 13.56 1.24
N VAL A 286 -17.12 12.37 1.77
CA VAL A 286 -17.39 12.17 3.20
C VAL A 286 -16.18 12.54 4.05
N ASP A 287 -14.97 12.11 3.65
CA ASP A 287 -13.72 12.49 4.31
C ASP A 287 -13.52 14.01 4.30
N MET A 288 -13.84 14.67 3.18
CA MET A 288 -13.73 16.11 3.01
C MET A 288 -14.69 16.88 3.94
N PHE A 289 -15.97 16.49 4.02
CA PHE A 289 -16.92 17.10 4.96
C PHE A 289 -16.55 16.80 6.41
N GLY A 290 -16.15 15.56 6.67
CA GLY A 290 -15.72 15.11 7.99
C GLY A 290 -14.56 15.92 8.56
N ARG A 291 -13.49 16.14 7.77
CA ARG A 291 -12.34 16.98 8.17
C ARG A 291 -12.72 18.45 8.37
N ALA A 292 -13.67 18.95 7.58
CA ALA A 292 -14.16 20.32 7.68
C ALA A 292 -15.10 20.55 8.87
N GLY A 293 -15.41 19.50 9.65
CA GLY A 293 -16.35 19.57 10.77
C GLY A 293 -17.83 19.62 10.36
N MET A 294 -18.14 19.36 9.09
CA MET A 294 -19.50 19.32 8.55
C MET A 294 -20.10 17.91 8.73
N ILE A 295 -20.23 17.47 9.98
CA ILE A 295 -20.55 16.08 10.33
C ILE A 295 -21.99 15.74 9.92
N GLU A 296 -22.92 16.65 10.13
CA GLU A 296 -24.33 16.52 9.77
C GLU A 296 -24.50 16.44 8.25
N GLU A 297 -23.81 17.30 7.49
CA GLU A 297 -23.83 17.23 6.03
C GLU A 297 -23.17 15.96 5.51
N ALA A 298 -22.10 15.47 6.15
CA ALA A 298 -21.49 14.18 5.82
C ALA A 298 -22.47 13.02 6.04
N TYR A 299 -23.19 13.02 7.15
CA TYR A 299 -24.18 12.00 7.47
C TYR A 299 -25.36 12.02 6.50
N GLU A 300 -25.88 13.21 6.19
CA GLU A 300 -27.00 13.36 5.24
C GLU A 300 -26.56 13.03 3.80
N PHE A 301 -25.32 13.36 3.43
CA PHE A 301 -24.76 12.96 2.15
C PHE A 301 -24.71 11.43 2.01
N ILE A 302 -24.29 10.69 3.06
CA ILE A 302 -24.27 9.23 3.05
C ILE A 302 -25.67 8.64 2.88
N LYS A 303 -26.67 9.20 3.55
CA LYS A 303 -28.07 8.74 3.44
C LYS A 303 -28.64 8.90 2.03
N ASN A 304 -28.23 9.95 1.34
CA ASN A 304 -28.70 10.28 0.00
C ASN A 304 -27.85 9.66 -1.13
N MET A 305 -26.89 8.79 -0.79
CA MET A 305 -26.09 8.09 -1.81
C MET A 305 -26.98 7.20 -2.68
N PRO A 306 -26.84 7.24 -4.03
CA PRO A 306 -27.58 6.36 -4.92
C PRO A 306 -27.06 4.91 -4.89
N ILE A 307 -25.89 4.70 -4.30
CA ILE A 307 -25.26 3.39 -4.10
C ILE A 307 -25.18 3.06 -2.61
N LYS A 308 -25.24 1.76 -2.28
CA LYS A 308 -25.19 1.31 -0.88
C LYS A 308 -23.83 1.67 -0.24
N PRO A 309 -23.81 2.43 0.87
CA PRO A 309 -22.57 2.74 1.58
C PRO A 309 -21.90 1.47 2.12
N ASN A 310 -20.56 1.40 2.07
CA ASN A 310 -19.78 0.30 2.63
C ASN A 310 -19.23 0.65 4.03
N ALA A 311 -18.56 -0.32 4.68
CA ALA A 311 -17.99 -0.12 6.01
C ALA A 311 -16.96 1.03 6.06
N VAL A 312 -16.18 1.23 4.98
CA VAL A 312 -15.14 2.26 4.91
C VAL A 312 -15.72 3.66 5.05
N ILE A 313 -16.83 3.95 4.35
CA ILE A 313 -17.49 5.27 4.43
C ILE A 313 -17.98 5.56 5.85
N TRP A 314 -18.62 4.59 6.51
CA TRP A 314 -19.09 4.74 7.88
C TRP A 314 -17.93 4.93 8.87
N ARG A 315 -16.80 4.24 8.66
CA ARG A 315 -15.58 4.46 9.45
C ARG A 315 -14.98 5.84 9.24
N THR A 316 -14.98 6.35 8.01
CA THR A 316 -14.53 7.71 7.71
C THR A 316 -15.36 8.74 8.47
N LEU A 317 -16.69 8.58 8.50
CA LEU A 317 -17.58 9.42 9.30
C LEU A 317 -17.28 9.27 10.81
N LEU A 318 -17.19 8.04 11.33
CA LEU A 318 -16.89 7.77 12.74
C LEU A 318 -15.55 8.40 13.18
N ALA A 319 -14.52 8.30 12.35
CA ALA A 319 -13.22 8.91 12.61
C ALA A 319 -13.31 10.44 12.69
N SER A 320 -14.17 11.06 11.86
CA SER A 320 -14.43 12.50 11.88
C SER A 320 -15.25 12.91 13.10
N CYS A 321 -16.28 12.14 13.47
CA CYS A 321 -17.04 12.32 14.70
C CYS A 321 -16.13 12.34 15.93
N ARG A 322 -15.11 11.47 15.99
CA ARG A 322 -14.10 11.48 17.06
C ARG A 322 -13.34 12.81 17.13
N VAL A 323 -12.90 13.34 15.99
CA VAL A 323 -12.16 14.62 15.94
C VAL A 323 -13.03 15.79 16.38
N HIS A 324 -14.29 15.81 15.94
CA HIS A 324 -15.25 16.88 16.22
C HIS A 324 -16.15 16.62 17.44
N LYS A 325 -15.88 15.55 18.20
CA LYS A 325 -16.59 15.15 19.42
C LYS A 325 -18.11 14.94 19.25
N HIS A 326 -18.55 14.51 18.06
CA HIS A 326 -19.96 14.33 17.72
C HIS A 326 -20.45 12.91 18.03
N VAL A 327 -20.88 12.67 19.27
CA VAL A 327 -21.15 11.32 19.80
C VAL A 327 -22.32 10.60 19.11
N GLU A 328 -23.45 11.28 18.92
CA GLU A 328 -24.68 10.64 18.42
C GLU A 328 -24.51 10.03 17.02
N ILE A 329 -23.98 10.82 16.08
CA ILE A 329 -23.65 10.35 14.72
C ILE A 329 -22.53 9.30 14.76
N GLY A 330 -21.57 9.42 15.69
CA GLY A 330 -20.54 8.40 15.90
C GLY A 330 -21.11 7.03 16.28
N GLU A 331 -22.05 6.97 17.21
CA GLU A 331 -22.73 5.73 17.61
C GLU A 331 -23.48 5.10 16.43
N GLU A 332 -24.19 5.91 15.64
CA GLU A 332 -24.92 5.41 14.46
C GLU A 332 -23.98 4.93 13.36
N ALA A 333 -22.88 5.64 13.11
CA ALA A 333 -21.85 5.24 12.16
C ALA A 333 -21.23 3.89 12.54
N LEU A 334 -20.96 3.64 13.83
CA LEU A 334 -20.48 2.34 14.30
C LEU A 334 -21.51 1.24 14.02
N LYS A 335 -22.79 1.44 14.38
CA LYS A 335 -23.85 0.45 14.14
C LYS A 335 -23.91 0.05 12.67
N HIS A 336 -23.77 1.01 11.76
CA HIS A 336 -23.74 0.72 10.33
C HIS A 336 -22.48 -0.03 9.89
N ALA A 337 -21.29 0.35 10.38
CA ALA A 337 -20.03 -0.32 10.05
C ALA A 337 -20.03 -1.79 10.50
N LEU A 338 -20.52 -2.07 11.71
CA LEU A 338 -20.58 -3.42 12.28
C LEU A 338 -21.53 -4.36 11.55
N ARG A 339 -22.52 -3.85 10.78
CA ARG A 339 -23.37 -4.71 9.93
C ARG A 339 -22.60 -5.39 8.81
N PHE A 340 -21.46 -4.83 8.40
CA PHE A 340 -20.61 -5.39 7.35
C PHE A 340 -19.44 -6.18 7.95
N GLU A 341 -18.78 -5.63 8.96
CA GLU A 341 -17.57 -6.20 9.55
C GLU A 341 -17.64 -6.20 11.08
N PRO A 342 -18.42 -7.12 11.70
CA PRO A 342 -18.63 -7.14 13.15
C PRO A 342 -17.35 -7.36 13.98
N ALA A 343 -16.33 -7.98 13.40
CA ALA A 343 -15.09 -8.32 14.08
C ALA A 343 -13.99 -7.27 13.91
N HIS A 344 -14.27 -6.10 13.31
CA HIS A 344 -13.26 -5.09 13.06
C HIS A 344 -12.90 -4.29 14.32
N SER A 345 -11.78 -4.64 14.95
CA SER A 345 -11.35 -4.05 16.24
C SER A 345 -11.17 -2.53 16.21
N GLY A 346 -10.78 -1.97 15.06
CA GLY A 346 -10.57 -0.53 14.89
C GLY A 346 -11.83 0.30 15.11
N ASP A 347 -13.02 -0.25 14.83
CA ASP A 347 -14.28 0.51 14.84
C ASP A 347 -14.73 0.74 16.29
N TYR A 348 -14.63 -0.30 17.12
CA TYR A 348 -14.84 -0.21 18.56
C TYR A 348 -13.84 0.74 19.24
N ILE A 349 -12.56 0.65 18.87
CA ILE A 349 -11.51 1.52 19.42
C ILE A 349 -11.78 2.99 19.06
N LEU A 350 -12.24 3.27 17.83
CA LEU A 350 -12.58 4.64 17.42
C LEU A 350 -13.71 5.23 18.25
N LEU A 351 -14.79 4.47 18.50
CA LEU A 351 -15.91 4.95 19.33
C LEU A 351 -15.51 5.06 20.82
N SER A 352 -14.75 4.10 21.34
CA SER A 352 -14.20 4.14 22.70
C SER A 352 -13.34 5.40 22.92
N ASN A 353 -12.48 5.74 21.96
CA ASN A 353 -11.70 6.98 21.99
C ASN A 353 -12.58 8.24 21.89
N LEU A 354 -13.66 8.21 21.11
CA LEU A 354 -14.63 9.30 21.06
C LEU A 354 -15.28 9.51 22.43
N TYR A 355 -15.76 8.44 23.09
CA TYR A 355 -16.30 8.52 24.44
C TYR A 355 -15.28 9.07 25.45
N ALA A 356 -14.05 8.59 25.43
CA ALA A 356 -12.98 9.10 26.30
C ALA A 356 -12.75 10.62 26.08
N SER A 357 -12.77 11.08 24.82
CA SER A 357 -12.54 12.50 24.47
C SER A 357 -13.60 13.49 24.99
N VAL A 358 -14.78 12.98 25.37
CA VAL A 358 -15.90 13.73 25.96
C VAL A 358 -16.13 13.38 27.45
N GLY A 359 -15.23 12.61 28.06
CA GLY A 359 -15.32 12.24 29.47
C GLY A 359 -16.29 11.09 29.80
N ARG A 360 -16.80 10.36 28.80
CA ARG A 360 -17.70 9.20 28.97
C ARG A 360 -16.90 7.91 29.21
N SER A 361 -16.10 7.86 30.26
CA SER A 361 -15.17 6.74 30.52
C SER A 361 -15.87 5.39 30.75
N GLU A 362 -17.06 5.38 31.33
CA GLU A 362 -17.84 4.14 31.54
C GLU A 362 -18.28 3.50 30.22
N ASP A 363 -18.72 4.31 29.25
CA ASP A 363 -19.08 3.83 27.92
C ASP A 363 -17.87 3.27 27.16
N ALA A 364 -16.71 3.92 27.29
CA ALA A 364 -15.44 3.46 26.73
C ALA A 364 -15.02 2.10 27.32
N ALA A 365 -15.20 1.90 28.62
CA ALA A 365 -14.96 0.63 29.31
C ALA A 365 -15.93 -0.46 28.82
N ARG A 366 -17.23 -0.16 28.73
CA ARG A 366 -18.25 -1.10 28.22
C ARG A 366 -17.93 -1.63 26.82
N LEU A 367 -17.50 -0.76 25.90
CA LEU A 367 -17.09 -1.19 24.56
C LEU A 367 -15.87 -2.11 24.59
N THR A 368 -14.92 -1.83 25.48
CA THR A 368 -13.70 -2.66 25.63
C THR A 368 -14.06 -4.05 26.15
N ASP A 369 -14.96 -4.13 27.12
CA ASP A 369 -15.48 -5.41 27.63
C ASP A 369 -16.27 -6.18 26.57
N GLU A 370 -17.06 -5.48 25.75
CA GLU A 370 -17.76 -6.08 24.63
C GLU A 370 -16.80 -6.68 23.60
N MET A 371 -15.74 -5.96 23.23
CA MET A 371 -14.68 -6.49 22.35
C MET A 371 -14.05 -7.76 22.93
N LYS A 372 -13.73 -7.77 24.23
CA LYS A 372 -13.17 -8.94 24.93
C LYS A 372 -14.14 -10.11 24.90
N ARG A 373 -15.43 -9.87 25.19
CA ARG A 373 -16.50 -10.88 25.16
C ARG A 373 -16.69 -11.50 23.78
N LEU A 374 -16.55 -10.70 22.72
CA LEU A 374 -16.63 -11.15 21.32
C LEU A 374 -15.33 -11.79 20.80
N GLY A 375 -14.26 -11.83 21.61
CA GLY A 375 -12.97 -12.39 21.20
C GLY A 375 -12.23 -11.54 20.16
N ILE A 376 -12.60 -10.26 20.01
CA ILE A 376 -12.03 -9.37 19.00
C ILE A 376 -10.64 -8.91 19.44
N LYS A 377 -9.61 -9.26 18.67
CA LYS A 377 -8.22 -8.87 18.94
C LYS A 377 -7.87 -7.55 18.26
N LYS A 378 -7.17 -6.68 18.99
CA LYS A 378 -6.62 -5.42 18.45
C LYS A 378 -5.51 -5.72 17.45
N SER A 379 -5.57 -5.08 16.27
CA SER A 379 -4.47 -5.12 15.32
C SER A 379 -3.27 -4.32 15.85
N PRO A 380 -2.06 -4.91 15.90
CA PRO A 380 -0.89 -4.19 16.37
C PRO A 380 -0.46 -3.10 15.38
N GLY A 381 -0.10 -1.93 15.91
CA GLY A 381 0.48 -0.85 15.12
C GLY A 381 1.94 -1.13 14.83
N CYS A 382 2.30 -1.16 13.56
CA CYS A 382 3.63 -1.48 13.09
C CYS A 382 4.22 -0.33 12.28
N SER A 383 5.47 0.00 12.55
CA SER A 383 6.22 1.04 11.84
C SER A 383 7.48 0.46 11.21
N TYR A 384 7.87 1.02 10.07
CA TYR A 384 9.01 0.59 9.27
C TYR A 384 9.94 1.76 8.99
N ILE A 385 11.25 1.51 9.03
CA ILE A 385 12.29 2.42 8.52
C ILE A 385 13.25 1.63 7.64
N GLU A 386 13.69 2.23 6.54
CA GLU A 386 14.76 1.66 5.72
C GLU A 386 16.10 2.29 6.10
N LEU A 387 17.07 1.44 6.40
CA LEU A 387 18.44 1.84 6.70
C LEU A 387 19.40 0.83 6.07
N ASP A 388 20.43 1.32 5.38
CA ASP A 388 21.48 0.51 4.73
C ASP A 388 20.94 -0.62 3.84
N GLY A 389 19.80 -0.38 3.16
CA GLY A 389 19.13 -1.36 2.30
C GLY A 389 18.28 -2.41 3.03
N PHE A 390 18.16 -2.33 4.35
CA PHE A 390 17.33 -3.22 5.17
C PHE A 390 16.09 -2.50 5.72
N ILE A 391 14.98 -3.25 5.83
CA ILE A 391 13.74 -2.76 6.42
C ILE A 391 13.69 -3.20 7.88
N HIS A 392 13.81 -2.24 8.79
CA HIS A 392 13.67 -2.47 10.22
C HIS A 392 12.20 -2.29 10.62
N GLU A 393 11.69 -3.23 11.41
CA GLU A 393 10.30 -3.28 11.86
C GLU A 393 10.21 -3.01 13.36
N PHE A 394 9.23 -2.18 13.74
CA PHE A 394 8.97 -1.82 15.12
C PHE A 394 7.52 -2.12 15.46
N LEU A 395 7.34 -2.95 16.49
CA LEU A 395 6.08 -3.24 17.15
C LEU A 395 6.19 -2.69 18.57
N ALA A 396 5.12 -2.05 19.04
CA ALA A 396 5.08 -1.60 20.44
C ALA A 396 5.19 -2.83 21.36
N GLU A 397 6.06 -2.76 22.38
CA GLU A 397 6.29 -3.83 23.37
C GLU A 397 6.94 -5.12 22.81
N ASP A 398 7.54 -5.07 21.62
CA ASP A 398 8.35 -6.17 21.11
C ASP A 398 9.84 -5.90 21.40
N ASP A 399 10.57 -6.94 21.83
CA ASP A 399 12.01 -6.95 22.10
C ASP A 399 12.81 -7.67 21.00
N LYS A 400 12.16 -8.16 19.94
CA LYS A 400 12.78 -8.88 18.82
C LYS A 400 13.78 -8.10 18.00
N HIS A 401 13.80 -6.76 18.10
CA HIS A 401 14.80 -5.99 17.36
C HIS A 401 16.19 -6.26 17.95
N PRO A 402 17.22 -6.59 17.13
CA PRO A 402 18.57 -6.92 17.63
C PRO A 402 19.18 -5.86 18.54
N GLU A 403 18.79 -4.60 18.33
CA GLU A 403 19.27 -3.42 19.05
C GLU A 403 18.22 -2.82 20.01
N SER A 404 17.26 -3.62 20.48
CA SER A 404 16.13 -3.17 21.29
C SER A 404 16.57 -2.29 22.48
N GLN A 405 17.56 -2.74 23.26
CA GLN A 405 18.05 -1.98 24.43
C GLN A 405 18.52 -0.56 24.08
N GLU A 406 19.26 -0.39 22.98
CA GLU A 406 19.74 0.93 22.55
C GLU A 406 18.58 1.83 22.10
N ILE A 407 17.57 1.24 21.43
CA ILE A 407 16.38 1.95 20.98
C ILE A 407 15.54 2.43 22.17
N TYR A 408 15.36 1.59 23.21
CA TYR A 408 14.64 1.98 24.42
C TYR A 408 15.41 3.04 25.24
N ASN A 409 16.73 3.00 25.28
CA ASN A 409 17.49 4.09 25.89
C ASN A 409 17.36 5.40 25.07
N ALA A 410 17.33 5.29 23.75
CA ALA A 410 17.16 6.44 22.85
C ALA A 410 15.77 7.06 22.97
N ILE A 411 14.72 6.24 23.12
CA ILE A 411 13.35 6.75 23.27
C ILE A 411 13.19 7.48 24.60
N GLU A 412 13.75 6.98 25.70
CA GLU A 412 13.72 7.66 26.99
C GLU A 412 14.38 9.05 26.93
N ASN A 413 15.58 9.14 26.35
CA ASN A 413 16.29 10.41 26.16
C ASN A 413 15.48 11.36 25.26
N MET A 414 15.00 10.86 24.12
CA MET A 414 14.18 11.64 23.20
C MET A 414 12.93 12.19 23.88
N MET A 415 12.22 11.36 24.64
CA MET A 415 11.02 11.75 25.38
C MET A 415 11.31 12.79 26.45
N ALA A 416 12.42 12.67 27.18
CA ALA A 416 12.84 13.66 28.17
C ALA A 416 13.10 15.04 27.52
N GLN A 417 13.80 15.08 26.38
CA GLN A 417 14.09 16.33 25.68
C GLN A 417 12.84 17.03 25.13
N ILE A 418 11.90 16.27 24.54
CA ILE A 418 10.68 16.89 24.02
C ILE A 418 9.74 17.36 25.14
N LYS A 419 9.72 16.68 26.29
CA LYS A 419 8.99 17.14 27.48
C LYS A 419 9.54 18.48 27.98
N LEU A 420 10.86 18.64 28.03
CA LEU A 420 11.49 19.92 28.36
C LEU A 420 11.14 21.02 27.34
N ALA A 421 10.88 20.65 26.08
CA ALA A 421 10.41 21.55 25.04
C ALA A 421 8.89 21.80 25.03
N GLY A 422 8.15 21.30 26.03
CA GLY A 422 6.72 21.55 26.21
C GLY A 422 5.78 20.49 25.62
N TYR A 423 6.28 19.33 25.20
CA TYR A 423 5.42 18.21 24.82
C TYR A 423 4.77 17.57 26.05
N VAL A 424 3.45 17.34 25.99
CA VAL A 424 2.66 16.67 27.02
C VAL A 424 2.06 15.38 26.42
N PRO A 425 2.37 14.19 26.98
CA PRO A 425 1.76 12.93 26.52
C PRO A 425 0.23 12.92 26.68
N ASP A 426 -0.48 12.48 25.64
CA ASP A 426 -1.93 12.28 25.71
C ASP A 426 -2.28 10.96 26.43
N LYS A 427 -2.48 11.05 27.75
CA LYS A 427 -2.82 9.91 28.61
C LYS A 427 -4.20 9.30 28.30
N ALA A 428 -5.08 10.01 27.59
CA ALA A 428 -6.40 9.47 27.23
C ALA A 428 -6.31 8.35 26.18
N GLN A 429 -5.18 8.25 25.46
CA GLN A 429 -4.91 7.20 24.48
C GLN A 429 -4.12 6.02 25.07
N ALA A 430 -3.73 6.10 26.34
CA ALA A 430 -3.07 5.02 27.05
C ALA A 430 -4.05 3.89 27.36
N ARG A 431 -3.54 2.71 27.76
CA ARG A 431 -4.39 1.59 28.19
C ARG A 431 -5.25 2.04 29.38
N LEU A 432 -6.57 1.93 29.23
CA LEU A 432 -7.56 2.25 30.29
C LEU A 432 -7.30 1.46 31.59
N GLU A 433 -6.66 0.29 31.48
CA GLU A 433 -6.38 -0.64 32.59
C GLU A 433 -4.96 -0.51 33.19
N ALA A 434 -4.09 0.34 32.65
CA ALA A 434 -2.73 0.53 33.17
C ALA A 434 -2.69 1.51 34.35
N GLU A 435 -1.75 1.34 35.29
CA GLU A 435 -1.41 2.34 36.33
C GLU A 435 -0.92 3.65 35.68
N GLU A 436 -0.94 4.79 36.38
CA GLU A 436 -0.60 6.09 35.77
C GLU A 436 0.81 6.15 35.17
N ASP A 437 1.78 5.48 35.80
CA ASP A 437 3.17 5.38 35.31
C ASP A 437 3.26 4.44 34.08
N ASP A 438 2.51 3.33 34.07
CA ASP A 438 2.42 2.39 32.95
C ASP A 438 1.69 2.99 31.73
N ARG A 439 0.73 3.91 31.97
CA ARG A 439 0.03 4.64 30.91
C ARG A 439 0.96 5.54 30.12
N GLU A 440 1.85 6.25 30.82
CA GLU A 440 2.83 7.14 30.20
C GLU A 440 3.91 6.37 29.44
N ALA A 441 4.35 5.22 29.98
CA ALA A 441 5.27 4.32 29.29
C ALA A 441 4.63 3.74 28.01
N SER A 442 3.36 3.32 28.07
CA SER A 442 2.62 2.75 26.93
C SER A 442 2.52 3.73 25.75
N VAL A 443 2.22 5.00 26.02
CA VAL A 443 2.14 6.05 24.98
C VAL A 443 3.52 6.43 24.45
N SER A 444 4.56 6.32 25.28
CA SER A 444 5.95 6.60 24.89
C SER A 444 6.52 5.52 23.96
N HIS A 445 6.10 4.27 24.12
CA HIS A 445 6.60 3.11 23.35
C HIS A 445 5.78 2.78 22.08
N HIS A 446 5.06 3.75 21.53
CA HIS A 446 4.41 3.58 20.22
C HIS A 446 5.46 3.31 19.12
N SER A 447 5.11 2.46 18.15
CA SER A 447 6.04 2.01 17.11
C SER A 447 6.61 3.16 16.27
N GLU A 448 5.86 4.24 16.06
CA GLU A 448 6.38 5.44 15.37
C GLU A 448 7.52 6.09 16.14
N LYS A 449 7.38 6.22 17.46
CA LYS A 449 8.40 6.86 18.30
C LYS A 449 9.64 5.98 18.40
N LEU A 450 9.48 4.66 18.48
CA LEU A 450 10.58 3.69 18.39
C LEU A 450 11.33 3.82 17.06
N ALA A 451 10.60 3.87 15.93
CA ALA A 451 11.20 4.04 14.61
C ALA A 451 11.92 5.40 14.46
N ILE A 452 11.35 6.48 14.99
CA ILE A 452 12.00 7.80 14.99
C ILE A 452 13.26 7.80 15.87
N ALA A 453 13.19 7.23 17.08
CA ALA A 453 14.33 7.11 17.99
C ALA A 453 15.48 6.33 17.35
N PHE A 454 15.18 5.18 16.72
CA PHE A 454 16.15 4.42 15.93
C PHE A 454 16.74 5.27 14.80
N GLY A 455 15.90 5.99 14.05
CA GLY A 455 16.34 6.90 13.01
C GLY A 455 17.28 8.00 13.52
N LEU A 456 17.05 8.54 14.72
CA LEU A 456 17.90 9.56 15.34
C LEU A 456 19.30 9.02 15.69
N ILE A 457 19.40 7.80 16.22
CA ILE A 457 20.68 7.22 16.64
C ILE A 457 21.50 6.60 15.50
N ARG A 458 20.85 6.19 14.39
CA ARG A 458 21.51 5.49 13.29
C ARG A 458 21.77 6.32 12.04
N THR A 459 21.30 7.56 11.96
CA THR A 459 21.55 8.40 10.79
C THR A 459 22.28 9.68 11.14
N SER A 460 23.08 10.18 10.21
CA SER A 460 23.88 11.41 10.39
C SER A 460 22.99 12.62 10.65
N PRO A 461 23.40 13.60 11.48
CA PRO A 461 22.68 14.86 11.69
C PRO A 461 22.21 15.51 10.37
N GLY A 462 21.01 16.10 10.36
CA GLY A 462 20.39 16.69 9.17
C GLY A 462 19.79 15.74 8.12
N ALA A 463 20.08 14.44 8.15
CA ALA A 463 19.36 13.46 7.31
C ALA A 463 17.83 13.46 7.58
N THR A 464 17.02 13.16 6.57
CA THR A 464 15.57 13.02 6.76
C THR A 464 15.25 11.62 7.30
N ILE A 465 14.47 11.53 8.39
CA ILE A 465 13.94 10.26 8.92
C ILE A 465 12.64 9.94 8.20
N ARG A 466 12.51 8.74 7.62
CA ARG A 466 11.30 8.31 6.90
C ARG A 466 10.71 7.09 7.59
N VAL A 467 9.46 7.21 8.04
CA VAL A 467 8.74 6.14 8.74
C VAL A 467 7.47 5.80 7.97
N THR A 468 7.23 4.52 7.71
CA THR A 468 5.97 4.02 7.16
C THR A 468 5.19 3.30 8.24
N LYS A 469 3.91 3.61 8.42
CA LYS A 469 3.02 2.98 9.41
C LYS A 469 1.85 2.27 8.72
N ASN A 470 1.50 1.08 9.20
CA ASN A 470 0.37 0.30 8.69
C ASN A 470 -1.02 0.84 9.10
N LEU A 471 -1.08 1.62 10.19
CA LEU A 471 -2.28 2.27 10.71
C LEU A 471 -2.18 3.80 10.57
N ARG A 472 -3.27 4.51 10.83
CA ARG A 472 -3.26 5.97 10.97
C ARG A 472 -2.40 6.37 12.18
N ILE A 473 -1.59 7.43 12.04
CA ILE A 473 -0.82 7.97 13.16
C ILE A 473 -1.81 8.48 14.23
N CYS A 474 -1.50 8.30 15.52
CA CYS A 474 -2.36 8.85 16.57
C CYS A 474 -2.00 10.31 16.88
N THR A 475 -2.92 11.05 17.51
CA THR A 475 -2.72 12.49 17.82
C THR A 475 -1.45 12.70 18.64
N ASP A 476 -1.17 11.81 19.59
CA ASP A 476 0.01 11.89 20.44
C ASP A 476 1.32 11.73 19.65
N CYS A 477 1.43 10.68 18.83
CA CYS A 477 2.59 10.44 17.98
C CYS A 477 2.81 11.59 16.97
N HIS A 478 1.73 12.13 16.40
CA HIS A 478 1.80 13.28 15.51
C HIS A 478 2.36 14.52 16.22
N ASN A 479 1.85 14.83 17.41
CA ASN A 479 2.34 15.94 18.23
C ASN A 479 3.80 15.74 18.68
N ALA A 480 4.16 14.52 19.07
CA ALA A 480 5.53 14.17 19.41
C ALA A 480 6.46 14.38 18.21
N ALA A 481 6.14 13.81 17.04
CA ALA A 481 6.96 13.96 15.82
C ALA A 481 7.17 15.44 15.44
N ARG A 482 6.14 16.27 15.59
CA ARG A 482 6.24 17.72 15.42
C ARG A 482 7.29 18.33 16.35
N VAL A 483 7.22 18.08 17.66
CA VAL A 483 8.21 18.61 18.62
C VAL A 483 9.60 18.03 18.40
N ILE A 484 9.71 16.73 18.11
CA ILE A 484 10.99 16.06 17.80
C ILE A 484 11.66 16.74 16.60
N SER A 485 10.93 17.05 15.53
CA SER A 485 11.48 17.72 14.34
C SER A 485 12.19 19.03 14.67
N LYS A 486 11.66 19.79 15.65
CA LYS A 486 12.22 21.06 16.12
C LYS A 486 13.40 20.84 17.06
N VAL A 487 13.24 19.99 18.08
CA VAL A 487 14.26 19.77 19.12
C VAL A 487 15.53 19.16 18.53
N PHE A 488 15.39 18.19 17.63
CA PHE A 488 16.53 17.49 17.04
C PHE A 488 17.01 18.10 15.72
N CYS A 489 16.35 19.16 15.23
CA CYS A 489 16.64 19.78 13.93
C CYS A 489 16.62 18.76 12.78
N ARG A 490 15.51 18.01 12.69
CA ARG A 490 15.34 16.89 11.76
C ARG A 490 14.08 17.06 10.95
N GLU A 491 14.18 16.83 9.64
CA GLU A 491 13.00 16.54 8.84
C GLU A 491 12.56 15.10 9.12
N ILE A 492 11.28 14.92 9.46
CA ILE A 492 10.69 13.60 9.71
C ILE A 492 9.49 13.46 8.78
N VAL A 493 9.49 12.43 7.95
CA VAL A 493 8.39 12.11 7.05
C VAL A 493 7.74 10.84 7.55
N VAL A 494 6.49 10.94 8.00
CA VAL A 494 5.70 9.78 8.42
C VAL A 494 4.60 9.54 7.40
N ARG A 495 4.64 8.39 6.74
CA ARG A 495 3.53 7.88 5.94
C ARG A 495 2.63 7.04 6.82
N ASP A 496 1.36 7.43 6.93
CA ASP A 496 0.33 6.59 7.53
C ASP A 496 -0.54 5.93 6.44
N ARG A 497 -1.60 5.22 6.85
CA ARG A 497 -2.52 4.55 5.91
C ARG A 497 -3.20 5.49 4.91
N SER A 498 -3.31 6.78 5.23
CA SER A 498 -4.08 7.77 4.46
C SER A 498 -3.22 8.82 3.75
N ARG A 499 -2.11 9.26 4.36
CA ARG A 499 -1.32 10.39 3.86
C ARG A 499 0.12 10.40 4.40
N PHE A 500 0.89 11.35 3.91
CA PHE A 500 2.16 11.74 4.50
C PHE A 500 2.00 12.95 5.42
N HIS A 501 2.79 12.91 6.49
CA HIS A 501 3.03 13.99 7.42
C HIS A 501 4.50 14.36 7.31
N HIS A 502 4.78 15.52 6.74
CA HIS A 502 6.13 16.07 6.64
C HIS A 502 6.34 17.04 7.80
N PHE A 503 7.07 16.59 8.82
CA PHE A 503 7.41 17.37 9.99
C PHE A 503 8.74 18.08 9.80
N LYS A 504 8.73 19.41 9.98
CA LYS A 504 9.92 20.24 9.87
C LYS A 504 9.77 21.47 10.75
N ASP A 505 10.80 21.76 11.55
CA ASP A 505 10.89 22.95 12.40
C ASP A 505 9.69 23.16 13.33
N GLY A 506 9.05 22.07 13.79
CA GLY A 506 7.89 22.16 14.67
C GLY A 506 6.56 22.37 13.95
N SER A 507 6.52 22.21 12.64
CA SER A 507 5.32 22.25 11.81
C SER A 507 5.09 20.92 11.09
N CYS A 508 3.87 20.65 10.64
CA CYS A 508 3.53 19.50 9.80
C CYS A 508 2.83 19.96 8.53
N SER A 509 3.10 19.32 7.39
CA SER A 509 2.43 19.60 6.11
C SER A 509 0.91 19.46 6.12
N CYS A 510 0.32 18.83 7.14
CA CYS A 510 -1.12 18.72 7.28
C CYS A 510 -1.79 19.95 7.90
N ASN A 511 -1.04 20.90 8.49
CA ASN A 511 -1.56 22.07 9.21
C ASN A 511 -2.62 21.72 10.26
N ASP A 512 -2.44 20.59 10.96
CA ASP A 512 -3.40 20.04 11.94
C ASP A 512 -4.79 19.71 11.35
N PHE A 513 -4.91 19.67 10.02
CA PHE A 513 -6.09 19.30 9.26
C PHE A 513 -5.93 17.87 8.69
N TRP A 514 -6.02 16.86 9.56
CA TRP A 514 -5.75 15.47 9.16
C TRP A 514 -6.68 14.40 9.72
#